data_AF-A0A849GTM6-F1
#
_entry.id   AF-A0A849GTM6-F1
#
_cell.length_a   1.000
_cell.length_b   1.000
_cell.length_c   1.000
_cell.angle_alpha   90.00
_cell.angle_beta   90.00
_cell.angle_gamma   90.00
#
_symmetry.space_group_name_H-M   'P 1'
#
loop_
_entity.id
_entity.type
_entity.pdbx_description
1 polymer ?
#
loop_
_entity_poly.entity_id
_entity_poly.type
_entity_poly.pdbx_seq_one_letter_code
_entity_poly.pdbx_strand_id
1 'polypeptide(L)'
;MTTEETDHAERLETLNKNIARIEELSQRLVTALSQKKSVNPGLRGPSQDLYVKAATAYVAEMMSNPSKILEHQIGYWGKALKHYVDAQQNLAQGKLAPPDDAGPTDRRFSNPLWDEHPYFNFIKQQYLFSSEAISSAVADLDNLDETDKKRVRYFTQQIVDMLSPTNFLGTNPEALARAAETDGQSLIDGLENLVRDIEASDGELLVSLADKDAFRVGENIGATEGSVVYRNEILELIQYAPTTKQVHATPLLIFPPWINKFYILDLKPKNSLIKWIVDQGYTLFVVSWKNPDATYRDFGMGDYVEKGYLAAIEQVKEITGEEKINTVGYCIAGTTLSLTLALMEQRGDESIKSATFFTTLTDFEDQGEVGVFLSNDFVD
;
A
#
# COMPACT_ATOMS: atom_id res chain seq x y z
N MET A 1 32.92 -30.72 30.84
CA MET A 1 32.36 -29.91 31.94
C MET A 1 32.75 -28.44 31.88
N THR A 2 33.81 -28.01 31.18
CA THR A 2 34.23 -26.59 31.17
C THR A 2 33.66 -25.74 30.02
N THR A 3 33.21 -26.34 28.91
CA THR A 3 32.68 -25.59 27.76
C THR A 3 31.24 -25.11 27.95
N GLU A 4 30.38 -25.86 28.65
CA GLU A 4 28.98 -25.47 28.90
C GLU A 4 28.84 -24.33 29.93
N GLU A 5 29.74 -24.26 30.93
CA GLU A 5 29.73 -23.18 31.94
C GLU A 5 30.18 -21.83 31.36
N THR A 6 31.06 -21.84 30.36
CA THR A 6 31.56 -20.62 29.73
C THR A 6 30.52 -20.02 28.77
N ASP A 7 29.82 -20.88 28.01
CA ASP A 7 28.70 -20.52 27.14
C ASP A 7 27.50 -19.96 27.93
N HIS A 8 27.20 -20.54 29.09
CA HIS A 8 26.14 -20.03 29.96
C HIS A 8 26.45 -18.64 30.55
N ALA A 9 27.71 -18.36 30.85
CA ALA A 9 28.13 -17.05 31.36
C ALA A 9 28.02 -15.96 30.27
N GLU A 10 28.44 -16.26 29.04
CA GLU A 10 28.34 -15.35 27.88
C GLU A 10 26.88 -15.07 27.48
N ARG A 11 26.00 -16.08 27.54
CA ARG A 11 24.55 -15.91 27.29
C ARG A 11 23.89 -15.05 28.37
N LEU A 12 24.26 -15.21 29.64
CA LEU A 12 23.79 -14.35 30.73
C LEU A 12 24.24 -12.89 30.57
N GLU A 13 25.48 -12.66 30.13
CA GLU A 13 25.98 -11.30 29.88
C GLU A 13 25.22 -10.63 28.73
N THR A 14 25.01 -11.36 27.63
CA THR A 14 24.22 -10.90 26.49
C THR A 14 22.78 -10.58 26.91
N LEU A 15 22.14 -11.45 27.69
CA LEU A 15 20.79 -11.23 28.21
C LEU A 15 20.69 -9.95 29.07
N ASN A 16 21.67 -9.70 29.94
CA ASN A 16 21.69 -8.50 30.78
C ASN A 16 21.87 -7.21 29.95
N LYS A 17 22.74 -7.23 28.93
CA LYS A 17 22.88 -6.11 27.97
C LYS A 17 21.58 -5.86 27.22
N ASN A 18 20.93 -6.94 26.81
CA ASN A 18 19.65 -6.92 26.11
C ASN A 18 18.55 -6.27 26.95
N ILE A 19 18.46 -6.61 28.24
CA ILE A 19 17.51 -6.00 29.19
C ILE A 19 17.77 -4.49 29.36
N ALA A 20 19.04 -4.10 29.54
CA ALA A 20 19.38 -2.67 29.68
C ALA A 20 19.01 -1.86 28.42
N ARG A 21 19.22 -2.44 27.23
CA ARG A 21 18.84 -1.81 25.96
C ARG A 21 17.31 -1.67 25.83
N ILE A 22 16.55 -2.64 26.29
CA ILE A 22 15.07 -2.57 26.31
C ILE A 22 14.59 -1.42 27.21
N GLU A 23 15.21 -1.22 28.36
CA GLU A 23 14.85 -0.11 29.26
C GLU A 23 15.08 1.25 28.60
N GLU A 24 16.24 1.44 27.98
CA GLU A 24 16.58 2.66 27.21
C GLU A 24 15.56 2.92 26.07
N LEU A 25 15.30 1.89 25.25
CA LEU A 25 14.35 1.99 24.15
C LEU A 25 12.92 2.27 24.62
N SER A 26 12.52 1.70 25.78
CA SER A 26 11.21 1.96 26.38
C SER A 26 11.06 3.42 26.80
N GLN A 27 12.11 4.03 27.38
CA GLN A 27 12.10 5.45 27.73
C GLN A 27 12.00 6.35 26.49
N ARG A 28 12.74 6.03 25.42
CA ARG A 28 12.64 6.71 24.13
C ARG A 28 11.25 6.60 23.51
N LEU A 29 10.67 5.39 23.53
CA LEU A 29 9.32 5.13 23.04
C LEU A 29 8.27 6.00 23.74
N VAL A 30 8.30 6.05 25.08
CA VAL A 30 7.37 6.87 25.87
C VAL A 30 7.53 8.35 25.53
N THR A 31 8.77 8.82 25.36
CA THR A 31 9.06 10.21 25.00
C THR A 31 8.54 10.54 23.60
N ALA A 32 8.82 9.69 22.61
CA ALA A 32 8.37 9.89 21.24
C ALA A 32 6.83 9.88 21.13
N LEU A 33 6.15 8.97 21.84
CA LEU A 33 4.68 8.93 21.91
C LEU A 33 4.09 10.17 22.59
N SER A 34 4.79 10.77 23.55
CA SER A 34 4.34 12.01 24.22
C SER A 34 4.36 13.24 23.31
N GLN A 35 5.14 13.19 22.22
CA GLN A 35 5.27 14.27 21.25
C GLN A 35 4.22 14.21 20.13
N LYS A 36 3.32 13.22 20.19
CA LYS A 36 2.31 12.98 19.17
C LYS A 36 1.46 14.22 18.91
N LYS A 37 1.52 14.73 17.68
CA LYS A 37 0.67 15.84 17.23
C LYS A 37 -0.78 15.38 17.05
N SER A 38 -1.71 16.29 17.30
CA SER A 38 -3.11 16.07 16.95
C SER A 38 -3.26 16.12 15.42
N VAL A 39 -3.54 14.98 14.80
CA VAL A 39 -3.93 14.87 13.39
C VAL A 39 -5.45 14.98 13.30
N ASN A 40 -5.95 15.61 12.24
CA ASN A 40 -7.39 15.73 11.99
C ASN A 40 -8.04 14.31 12.05
N PRO A 41 -9.03 14.08 12.94
CA PRO A 41 -9.71 12.79 13.04
C PRO A 41 -10.32 12.28 11.74
N GLY A 42 -10.78 13.17 10.85
CA GLY A 42 -11.32 12.81 9.53
C GLY A 42 -10.30 12.20 8.57
N LEU A 43 -9.00 12.27 8.88
CA LEU A 43 -7.94 11.62 8.12
C LEU A 43 -7.61 10.21 8.62
N ARG A 44 -8.22 9.74 9.73
CA ARG A 44 -7.90 8.45 10.37
C ARG A 44 -8.84 7.31 9.97
N GLY A 45 -9.94 7.60 9.31
CA GLY A 45 -10.93 6.59 8.94
C GLY A 45 -12.29 7.23 8.65
N PRO A 46 -13.28 6.41 8.26
CA PRO A 46 -14.61 6.89 7.93
C PRO A 46 -15.27 7.50 9.17
N SER A 47 -16.24 8.37 8.94
CA SER A 47 -16.99 9.00 10.02
C SER A 47 -17.72 7.96 10.90
N GLN A 48 -18.06 8.37 12.13
CA GLN A 48 -18.86 7.52 13.03
C GLN A 48 -20.22 7.14 12.43
N ASP A 49 -20.76 7.95 11.51
CA ASP A 49 -22.02 7.71 10.81
C ASP A 49 -22.02 6.36 10.07
N LEU A 50 -20.92 6.03 9.38
CA LEU A 50 -20.81 4.75 8.66
C LEU A 50 -20.96 3.56 9.62
N TYR A 51 -20.33 3.62 10.79
CA TYR A 51 -20.42 2.56 11.79
C TYR A 51 -21.82 2.48 12.42
N VAL A 52 -22.47 3.61 12.65
CA VAL A 52 -23.85 3.67 13.16
C VAL A 52 -24.84 3.08 12.15
N LYS A 53 -24.68 3.41 10.86
CA LYS A 53 -25.48 2.80 9.78
C LYS A 53 -25.29 1.29 9.71
N ALA A 54 -24.03 0.83 9.75
CA ALA A 54 -23.73 -0.60 9.75
C ALA A 54 -24.36 -1.31 10.96
N ALA A 55 -24.25 -0.74 12.16
CA ALA A 55 -24.85 -1.30 13.37
C ALA A 55 -26.40 -1.32 13.27
N THR A 56 -27.00 -0.26 12.74
CA THR A 56 -28.45 -0.18 12.55
C THR A 56 -28.95 -1.21 11.53
N ALA A 57 -28.24 -1.37 10.41
CA ALA A 57 -28.54 -2.37 9.39
C ALA A 57 -28.42 -3.79 9.95
N TYR A 58 -27.39 -4.06 10.76
CA TYR A 58 -27.23 -5.36 11.43
C TYR A 58 -28.36 -5.66 12.43
N VAL A 59 -28.77 -4.68 13.25
CA VAL A 59 -29.90 -4.82 14.17
C VAL A 59 -31.21 -5.02 13.42
N ALA A 60 -31.42 -4.30 12.31
CA ALA A 60 -32.58 -4.48 11.45
C ALA A 60 -32.62 -5.89 10.85
N GLU A 61 -31.50 -6.38 10.31
CA GLU A 61 -31.37 -7.73 9.75
C GLU A 61 -31.65 -8.81 10.81
N MET A 62 -31.18 -8.61 12.04
CA MET A 62 -31.47 -9.52 13.16
C MET A 62 -32.98 -9.58 13.48
N MET A 63 -33.71 -8.46 13.34
CA MET A 63 -35.15 -8.43 13.59
C MET A 63 -35.96 -8.96 12.39
N SER A 64 -35.54 -8.69 11.16
CA SER A 64 -36.25 -9.10 9.94
C SER A 64 -35.98 -10.55 9.56
N ASN A 65 -34.74 -11.02 9.75
CA ASN A 65 -34.26 -12.33 9.33
C ASN A 65 -33.50 -13.05 10.45
N PRO A 66 -34.13 -13.33 11.62
CA PRO A 66 -33.46 -13.97 12.75
C PRO A 66 -32.90 -15.36 12.41
N SER A 67 -33.49 -16.06 11.45
CA SER A 67 -32.98 -17.36 10.97
C SER A 67 -31.60 -17.25 10.35
N LYS A 68 -31.32 -16.22 9.54
CA LYS A 68 -30.00 -16.01 8.93
C LYS A 68 -28.91 -15.78 9.99
N ILE A 69 -29.19 -14.96 11.00
CA ILE A 69 -28.25 -14.72 12.10
C ILE A 69 -27.98 -16.00 12.89
N LEU A 70 -29.04 -16.79 13.16
CA LEU A 70 -28.89 -18.10 13.80
C LEU A 70 -28.09 -19.07 12.94
N GLU A 71 -28.30 -19.09 11.62
CA GLU A 71 -27.51 -19.90 10.67
C GLU A 71 -26.02 -19.53 10.70
N HIS A 72 -25.67 -18.24 10.69
CA HIS A 72 -24.29 -17.79 10.83
C HIS A 72 -23.68 -18.23 12.17
N GLN A 73 -24.41 -18.07 13.28
CA GLN A 73 -23.95 -18.50 14.59
C GLN A 73 -23.76 -20.02 14.66
N ILE A 74 -24.71 -20.80 14.14
CA ILE A 74 -24.62 -22.26 14.08
C ILE A 74 -23.45 -22.70 13.21
N GLY A 75 -23.24 -22.06 12.06
CA GLY A 75 -22.12 -22.35 11.16
C GLY A 75 -20.76 -22.10 11.83
N TYR A 76 -20.60 -20.94 12.46
CA TYR A 76 -19.40 -20.58 13.21
C TYR A 76 -19.16 -21.54 14.39
N TRP A 77 -20.14 -21.68 15.29
CA TRP A 77 -20.00 -22.54 16.48
C TRP A 77 -19.84 -24.01 16.09
N GLY A 78 -20.48 -24.46 15.02
CA GLY A 78 -20.32 -25.82 14.50
C GLY A 78 -18.89 -26.08 14.05
N LYS A 79 -18.29 -25.17 13.27
CA LYS A 79 -16.88 -25.27 12.84
C LYS A 79 -15.92 -25.18 14.03
N ALA A 80 -16.09 -24.19 14.91
CA ALA A 80 -15.22 -23.98 16.07
C ALA A 80 -15.29 -25.14 17.07
N LEU A 81 -16.49 -25.62 17.41
CA LEU A 81 -16.66 -26.75 18.33
C LEU A 81 -16.14 -28.05 17.71
N LYS A 82 -16.37 -28.27 16.42
CA LYS A 82 -15.82 -29.44 15.72
C LYS A 82 -14.29 -29.44 15.78
N HIS A 83 -13.64 -28.34 15.42
CA HIS A 83 -12.19 -28.22 15.48
C HIS A 83 -11.66 -28.43 16.90
N TYR A 84 -12.31 -27.84 17.90
CA TYR A 84 -11.95 -28.05 19.32
C TYR A 84 -12.06 -29.52 19.73
N VAL A 85 -13.16 -30.19 19.38
CA VAL A 85 -13.37 -31.61 19.68
C VAL A 85 -12.34 -32.48 18.98
N ASP A 86 -12.06 -32.24 17.70
CA ASP A 86 -11.07 -32.99 16.92
C ASP A 86 -9.65 -32.80 17.49
N ALA A 87 -9.29 -31.56 17.86
CA ALA A 87 -8.02 -31.26 18.51
C ALA A 87 -7.88 -31.96 19.87
N GLN A 88 -8.95 -31.97 20.68
CA GLN A 88 -8.96 -32.66 21.97
C GLN A 88 -8.89 -34.18 21.81
N GLN A 89 -9.55 -34.75 20.79
CA GLN A 89 -9.48 -36.17 20.48
C GLN A 89 -8.07 -36.60 20.06
N ASN A 90 -7.40 -35.83 19.20
CA ASN A 90 -6.02 -36.11 18.82
C ASN A 90 -5.09 -36.09 20.03
N LEU A 91 -5.23 -35.07 20.90
CA LEU A 91 -4.44 -34.98 22.13
C LEU A 91 -4.72 -36.15 23.09
N ALA A 92 -6.00 -36.53 23.26
CA ALA A 92 -6.40 -37.66 24.11
C ALA A 92 -5.91 -39.01 23.56
N GLN A 93 -5.74 -39.14 22.24
CA GLN A 93 -5.12 -40.30 21.59
C GLN A 93 -3.58 -40.28 21.63
N GLY A 94 -2.97 -39.30 22.30
CA GLY A 94 -1.52 -39.14 22.40
C GLY A 94 -0.86 -38.64 21.12
N LYS A 95 -1.64 -38.17 20.14
CA LYS A 95 -1.12 -37.55 18.92
C LYS A 95 -0.94 -36.05 19.17
N LEU A 96 0.31 -35.58 19.21
CA LEU A 96 0.64 -34.16 19.18
C LEU A 96 0.58 -33.64 17.73
N ALA A 97 -0.56 -33.85 17.08
CA ALA A 97 -0.79 -33.45 15.70
C ALA A 97 -2.15 -32.74 15.60
N PRO A 98 -2.25 -31.63 14.86
CA PRO A 98 -3.51 -30.95 14.64
C PRO A 98 -4.46 -31.77 13.75
N PRO A 99 -5.76 -31.44 13.74
CA PRO A 99 -6.72 -32.00 12.80
C PRO A 99 -6.34 -31.67 11.34
N ASP A 100 -6.76 -32.51 10.38
CA ASP A 100 -6.53 -32.27 8.95
C ASP A 100 -7.15 -30.94 8.48
N ASP A 101 -6.34 -30.09 7.85
CA ASP A 101 -6.73 -28.75 7.39
C ASP A 101 -7.11 -28.77 5.90
N ALA A 102 -8.41 -28.62 5.61
CA ALA A 102 -8.93 -28.49 4.24
C ALA A 102 -9.23 -27.02 3.85
N GLY A 103 -8.80 -26.06 4.67
CA GLY A 103 -9.08 -24.64 4.49
C GLY A 103 -8.32 -23.99 3.33
N PRO A 104 -8.75 -22.79 2.88
CA PRO A 104 -8.04 -22.05 1.84
C PRO A 104 -6.63 -21.68 2.30
N THR A 105 -5.66 -21.74 1.38
CA THR A 105 -4.27 -21.36 1.65
C THR A 105 -4.14 -19.84 1.74
N ASP A 106 -3.84 -19.34 2.94
CA ASP A 106 -3.52 -17.93 3.20
C ASP A 106 -2.00 -17.78 3.43
N ARG A 107 -1.37 -16.90 2.62
CA ARG A 107 0.08 -16.68 2.61
C ARG A 107 0.64 -16.24 3.96
N ARG A 108 -0.18 -15.60 4.80
CA ARG A 108 0.20 -15.17 6.17
C ARG A 108 0.57 -16.37 7.05
N PHE A 109 -0.02 -17.54 6.79
CA PHE A 109 0.22 -18.78 7.55
C PHE A 109 1.15 -19.74 6.82
N SER A 110 2.13 -19.22 6.06
CA SER A 110 3.03 -20.04 5.23
C SER A 110 4.08 -20.83 6.01
N ASN A 111 4.35 -20.47 7.27
CA ASN A 111 5.27 -21.24 8.12
C ASN A 111 4.66 -22.59 8.53
N PRO A 112 5.39 -23.71 8.42
CA PRO A 112 4.89 -25.05 8.76
C PRO A 112 4.34 -25.20 10.19
N LEU A 113 4.84 -24.41 11.15
CA LEU A 113 4.36 -24.46 12.54
C LEU A 113 2.88 -24.14 12.69
N TRP A 114 2.29 -23.39 11.74
CA TRP A 114 0.85 -23.13 11.71
C TRP A 114 0.02 -24.39 11.44
N ASP A 115 0.59 -25.38 10.76
CA ASP A 115 -0.07 -26.62 10.36
C ASP A 115 0.43 -27.84 11.15
N GLU A 116 1.60 -27.76 11.78
CA GLU A 116 2.19 -28.88 12.51
C GLU A 116 1.98 -28.77 14.03
N HIS A 117 1.93 -27.56 14.58
CA HIS A 117 1.87 -27.36 16.02
C HIS A 117 0.43 -27.16 16.52
N PRO A 118 -0.08 -27.99 17.46
CA PRO A 118 -1.49 -27.96 17.87
C PRO A 118 -2.01 -26.59 18.34
N TYR A 119 -1.20 -25.83 19.10
CA TYR A 119 -1.59 -24.49 19.57
C TYR A 119 -1.70 -23.45 18.44
N PHE A 120 -0.73 -23.42 17.52
CA PHE A 120 -0.73 -22.44 16.43
C PHE A 120 -1.80 -22.78 15.40
N ASN A 121 -2.03 -24.06 15.12
CA ASN A 121 -3.14 -24.51 14.29
C ASN A 121 -4.49 -24.12 14.89
N PHE A 122 -4.69 -24.32 16.19
CA PHE A 122 -5.93 -23.90 16.87
C PHE A 122 -6.20 -22.40 16.73
N ILE A 123 -5.18 -21.56 16.93
CA ILE A 123 -5.31 -20.11 16.78
C ILE A 123 -5.60 -19.72 15.33
N LYS A 124 -4.86 -20.30 14.36
CA LYS A 124 -5.10 -20.09 12.92
C LYS A 124 -6.54 -20.41 12.57
N GLN A 125 -7.03 -21.58 12.95
CA GLN A 125 -8.37 -22.05 12.59
C GLN A 125 -9.46 -21.19 13.24
N GLN A 126 -9.30 -20.83 14.51
CA GLN A 126 -10.23 -19.95 15.20
C GLN A 126 -10.30 -18.56 14.53
N TYR A 127 -9.16 -18.03 14.10
CA TYR A 127 -9.11 -16.79 13.33
C TYR A 127 -9.80 -16.92 11.97
N LEU A 128 -9.50 -17.96 11.20
CA LEU A 128 -10.09 -18.17 9.87
C LEU A 128 -11.61 -18.35 9.94
N PHE A 129 -12.12 -19.12 10.92
CA PHE A 129 -13.56 -19.25 11.14
C PHE A 129 -14.21 -17.93 11.53
N SER A 130 -13.55 -17.14 12.38
CA SER A 130 -14.06 -15.82 12.79
C SER A 130 -14.07 -14.86 11.60
N SER A 131 -12.99 -14.84 10.81
CA SER A 131 -12.88 -14.03 9.58
C SER A 131 -14.00 -14.39 8.60
N GLU A 132 -14.20 -15.67 8.30
CA GLU A 132 -15.25 -16.13 7.38
C GLU A 132 -16.65 -15.76 7.89
N ALA A 133 -16.91 -15.93 9.19
CA ALA A 133 -18.19 -15.58 9.79
C ALA A 133 -18.47 -14.08 9.72
N ILE A 134 -17.49 -13.23 10.02
CA ILE A 134 -17.61 -11.77 9.94
C ILE A 134 -17.81 -11.33 8.48
N SER A 135 -17.00 -11.83 7.54
CA SER A 135 -17.13 -11.49 6.12
C SER A 135 -18.48 -11.91 5.55
N SER A 136 -19.01 -13.08 5.96
CA SER A 136 -20.34 -13.55 5.56
C SER A 136 -21.45 -12.66 6.13
N ALA A 137 -21.38 -12.32 7.43
CA ALA A 137 -22.37 -11.47 8.08
C ALA A 137 -22.44 -10.07 7.42
N VAL A 138 -21.30 -9.51 6.99
CA VAL A 138 -21.28 -8.23 6.27
C VAL A 138 -21.78 -8.35 4.83
N ALA A 139 -21.48 -9.47 4.16
CA ALA A 139 -21.96 -9.71 2.80
C ALA A 139 -23.49 -9.81 2.71
N ASP A 140 -24.12 -10.36 3.75
CA ASP A 140 -25.56 -10.61 3.83
C ASP A 140 -26.37 -9.43 4.41
N LEU A 141 -25.73 -8.27 4.66
CA LEU A 141 -26.44 -7.04 5.01
C LEU A 141 -27.23 -6.53 3.79
N ASP A 142 -28.55 -6.67 3.82
CA ASP A 142 -29.46 -6.28 2.73
C ASP A 142 -29.95 -4.82 2.84
N ASN A 143 -29.82 -4.20 4.01
CA ASN A 143 -30.37 -2.86 4.32
C ASN A 143 -29.35 -1.70 4.18
N LEU A 144 -28.38 -1.83 3.28
CA LEU A 144 -27.41 -0.77 2.96
C LEU A 144 -27.39 -0.54 1.45
N ASP A 145 -27.18 0.71 1.03
CA ASP A 145 -26.88 0.97 -0.38
C ASP A 145 -25.53 0.35 -0.77
N GLU A 146 -25.33 0.13 -2.08
CA GLU A 146 -24.14 -0.56 -2.59
C GLU A 146 -22.82 0.15 -2.22
N THR A 147 -22.82 1.47 -2.11
CA THR A 147 -21.63 2.24 -1.73
C THR A 147 -21.29 2.01 -0.27
N ASP A 148 -22.25 2.21 0.64
CA ASP A 148 -22.03 1.96 2.07
C ASP A 148 -21.74 0.47 2.34
N LYS A 149 -22.36 -0.47 1.61
CA LYS A 149 -22.05 -1.92 1.71
C LYS A 149 -20.61 -2.24 1.31
N LYS A 150 -20.10 -1.65 0.22
CA LYS A 150 -18.69 -1.78 -0.19
C LYS A 150 -17.74 -1.22 0.89
N ARG A 151 -18.07 -0.05 1.45
CA ARG A 151 -17.26 0.61 2.50
C ARG A 151 -17.23 -0.23 3.79
N VAL A 152 -18.39 -0.69 4.28
CA VAL A 152 -18.47 -1.54 5.48
C VAL A 152 -17.68 -2.82 5.28
N ARG A 153 -17.79 -3.47 4.11
CA ARG A 153 -16.99 -4.66 3.78
C ARG A 153 -15.49 -4.36 3.83
N TYR A 154 -15.06 -3.30 3.16
CA TYR A 154 -13.65 -2.92 3.11
C TYR A 154 -13.08 -2.65 4.52
N PHE A 155 -13.70 -1.76 5.30
CA PHE A 155 -13.21 -1.41 6.63
C PHE A 155 -13.30 -2.56 7.63
N THR A 156 -14.32 -3.42 7.51
CA THR A 156 -14.40 -4.63 8.34
C THR A 156 -13.25 -5.57 8.02
N GLN A 157 -12.92 -5.77 6.74
CA GLN A 157 -11.78 -6.61 6.35
C GLN A 157 -10.46 -6.05 6.89
N GLN A 158 -10.26 -4.73 6.86
CA GLN A 158 -9.06 -4.10 7.46
C GLN A 158 -8.95 -4.39 8.97
N ILE A 159 -10.07 -4.35 9.71
CA ILE A 159 -10.08 -4.67 11.15
C ILE A 159 -9.77 -6.15 11.37
N VAL A 160 -10.37 -7.05 10.58
CA VAL A 160 -10.12 -8.50 10.65
C VAL A 160 -8.66 -8.81 10.34
N ASP A 161 -8.06 -8.16 9.35
CA ASP A 161 -6.66 -8.34 8.99
C ASP A 161 -5.70 -7.78 10.04
N MET A 162 -6.06 -6.66 10.67
CA MET A 162 -5.31 -6.09 11.80
C MET A 162 -5.28 -7.04 12.99
N LEU A 163 -6.38 -7.77 13.25
CA LEU A 163 -6.50 -8.76 14.32
C LEU A 163 -5.89 -10.13 13.96
N SER A 164 -5.22 -10.26 12.81
CA SER A 164 -4.54 -11.50 12.43
C SER A 164 -3.53 -11.95 13.52
N PRO A 165 -3.52 -13.24 13.91
CA PRO A 165 -2.55 -13.79 14.86
C PRO A 165 -1.08 -13.56 14.46
N THR A 166 -0.81 -13.37 13.17
CA THR A 166 0.54 -13.07 12.65
C THR A 166 1.07 -11.71 13.13
N ASN A 167 0.20 -10.80 13.55
CA ASN A 167 0.58 -9.44 13.93
C ASN A 167 1.01 -9.32 15.40
N PHE A 168 0.86 -10.38 16.21
CA PHE A 168 1.15 -10.36 17.63
C PHE A 168 2.24 -11.36 18.00
N LEU A 169 3.25 -10.92 18.74
CA LEU A 169 4.40 -11.75 19.15
C LEU A 169 3.96 -13.05 19.85
N GLY A 170 3.00 -12.99 20.77
CA GLY A 170 2.57 -14.15 21.56
C GLY A 170 1.86 -15.24 20.75
N THR A 171 1.46 -14.94 19.51
CA THR A 171 0.74 -15.88 18.64
C THR A 171 1.48 -16.16 17.34
N ASN A 172 2.59 -15.49 17.07
CA ASN A 172 3.36 -15.65 15.85
C ASN A 172 4.53 -16.64 16.06
N PRO A 173 4.46 -17.85 15.48
CA PRO A 173 5.49 -18.87 15.67
C PRO A 173 6.84 -18.47 15.07
N GLU A 174 6.86 -17.75 13.94
CA GLU A 174 8.08 -17.27 13.29
C GLU A 174 8.82 -16.26 14.17
N ALA A 175 8.07 -15.31 14.74
CA ALA A 175 8.64 -14.29 15.62
C ALA A 175 9.18 -14.92 16.93
N LEU A 176 8.45 -15.88 17.51
CA LEU A 176 8.88 -16.60 18.71
C LEU A 176 10.10 -17.48 18.44
N ALA A 177 10.10 -18.24 17.34
CA ALA A 177 11.23 -19.06 16.93
C ALA A 177 12.48 -18.19 16.70
N ARG A 178 12.32 -17.07 15.98
CA ARG A 178 13.43 -16.14 15.73
C ARG A 178 13.96 -15.50 17.01
N ALA A 179 13.08 -15.15 17.95
CA ALA A 179 13.49 -14.63 19.25
C ALA A 179 14.30 -15.68 20.04
N ALA A 180 13.88 -16.95 20.01
CA ALA A 180 14.63 -18.04 20.66
C ALA A 180 15.99 -18.30 19.97
N GLU A 181 16.03 -18.35 18.64
CA GLU A 181 17.26 -18.54 17.85
C GLU A 181 18.29 -17.44 18.05
N THR A 182 17.83 -16.22 18.36
CA THR A 182 18.68 -15.04 18.50
C THR A 182 18.90 -14.61 19.95
N ASP A 183 18.54 -15.46 20.92
CA ASP A 183 18.61 -15.14 22.36
C ASP A 183 17.97 -13.77 22.69
N GLY A 184 16.87 -13.44 22.00
CA GLY A 184 16.10 -12.21 22.15
C GLY A 184 16.59 -11.01 21.33
N GLN A 185 17.72 -11.09 20.62
CA GLN A 185 18.25 -9.98 19.84
C GLN A 185 17.25 -9.45 18.79
N SER A 186 16.50 -10.35 18.13
CA SER A 186 15.52 -9.92 17.12
C SER A 186 14.41 -9.04 17.70
N LEU A 187 14.07 -9.20 18.99
CA LEU A 187 13.07 -8.37 19.67
C LEU A 187 13.61 -6.97 19.94
N ILE A 188 14.90 -6.87 20.24
CA ILE A 188 15.58 -5.58 20.46
C ILE A 188 15.67 -4.82 19.14
N ASP A 189 16.10 -5.49 18.08
CA ASP A 189 16.18 -4.89 16.74
C ASP A 189 14.78 -4.41 16.30
N GLY A 190 13.74 -5.21 16.56
CA GLY A 190 12.35 -4.84 16.31
C GLY A 190 11.89 -3.61 17.11
N LEU A 191 12.20 -3.55 18.41
CA LEU A 191 11.88 -2.41 19.26
C LEU A 191 12.65 -1.15 18.84
N GLU A 192 13.91 -1.29 18.44
CA GLU A 192 14.72 -0.19 17.92
C GLU A 192 14.15 0.36 16.61
N ASN A 193 13.71 -0.51 15.71
CA ASN A 193 12.98 -0.11 14.51
C ASN A 193 11.69 0.66 14.85
N LEU A 194 10.89 0.14 15.79
CA LEU A 194 9.65 0.81 16.24
C LEU A 194 9.93 2.20 16.81
N VAL A 195 10.91 2.31 17.70
CA VAL A 195 11.29 3.59 18.33
C VAL A 195 11.76 4.59 17.27
N ARG A 196 12.66 4.17 16.37
CA ARG A 196 13.15 5.01 15.28
C ARG A 196 12.01 5.51 14.39
N ASP A 197 11.08 4.64 14.05
CA ASP A 197 9.96 4.96 13.15
C ASP A 197 9.00 5.98 13.78
N ILE A 198 8.73 5.87 15.09
CA ILE A 198 7.89 6.82 15.84
C ILE A 198 8.61 8.17 16.02
N GLU A 199 9.91 8.14 16.36
CA GLU A 199 10.73 9.36 16.46
C GLU A 199 10.80 10.11 15.12
N ALA A 200 10.96 9.39 14.01
CA ALA A 200 11.01 9.97 12.67
C ALA A 200 9.64 10.46 12.15
N SER A 201 8.56 10.16 12.86
CA SER A 201 7.17 10.45 12.47
C SER A 201 6.44 11.33 13.48
N ASP A 202 7.17 12.14 14.26
CA ASP A 202 6.60 13.07 15.26
C ASP A 202 5.62 12.38 16.24
N GLY A 203 5.92 11.15 16.66
CA GLY A 203 5.08 10.38 17.58
C GLY A 203 3.93 9.61 16.93
N GLU A 204 3.80 9.64 15.59
CA GLU A 204 2.84 8.80 14.86
C GLU A 204 3.40 7.38 14.60
N LEU A 205 2.50 6.39 14.60
CA LEU A 205 2.82 4.98 14.35
C LEU A 205 2.90 4.72 12.84
N LEU A 206 3.92 5.28 12.18
CA LEU A 206 4.15 5.10 10.75
C LEU A 206 5.41 4.26 10.53
N VAL A 207 5.23 3.05 10.00
CA VAL A 207 6.33 2.12 9.72
C VAL A 207 7.15 2.62 8.54
N SER A 208 8.47 2.64 8.68
CA SER A 208 9.38 2.97 7.59
C SER A 208 9.48 1.78 6.64
N LEU A 209 9.00 1.94 5.40
CA LEU A 209 9.06 0.89 4.37
C LEU A 209 10.40 0.83 3.63
N ALA A 210 11.20 1.89 3.73
CA ALA A 210 12.50 2.00 3.09
C ALA A 210 13.41 2.95 3.88
N ASP A 211 14.72 2.75 3.73
CA ASP A 211 15.72 3.69 4.19
C ASP A 211 15.63 4.99 3.36
N LYS A 212 15.37 6.11 4.05
CA LYS A 212 15.21 7.44 3.44
C LYS A 212 16.54 8.00 2.92
N ASP A 213 17.66 7.58 3.49
CA ASP A 213 19.00 8.05 3.12
C ASP A 213 19.65 7.21 2.02
N ALA A 214 19.06 6.03 1.71
CA ALA A 214 19.55 5.15 0.67
C ALA A 214 19.36 5.71 -0.76
N PHE A 215 18.46 6.68 -0.95
CA PHE A 215 18.07 7.17 -2.28
C PHE A 215 18.23 8.68 -2.45
N ARG A 216 18.91 9.07 -3.52
CA ARG A 216 19.14 10.47 -3.92
C ARG A 216 18.71 10.64 -5.37
N VAL A 217 17.68 11.47 -5.57
CA VAL A 217 17.13 11.78 -6.90
C VAL A 217 18.17 12.53 -7.73
N GLY A 218 18.39 12.07 -8.96
CA GLY A 218 19.44 12.55 -9.85
C GLY A 218 20.80 11.87 -9.67
N GLU A 219 21.00 11.10 -8.60
CA GLU A 219 22.25 10.37 -8.34
C GLU A 219 22.09 8.86 -8.53
N ASN A 220 21.17 8.24 -7.77
CA ASN A 220 20.99 6.78 -7.77
C ASN A 220 19.56 6.32 -8.07
N ILE A 221 18.62 7.27 -8.16
CA ILE A 221 17.29 7.13 -8.77
C ILE A 221 17.02 8.37 -9.61
N GLY A 222 16.22 8.27 -10.67
CA GLY A 222 15.92 9.40 -11.56
C GLY A 222 17.17 9.96 -12.23
N ALA A 223 18.13 9.09 -12.54
CA ALA A 223 19.50 9.45 -12.88
C ALA A 223 19.84 9.22 -14.36
N THR A 224 18.85 8.97 -15.22
CA THR A 224 19.09 8.93 -16.66
C THR A 224 19.49 10.32 -17.15
N GLU A 225 20.59 10.42 -17.89
CA GLU A 225 21.15 11.70 -18.34
C GLU A 225 20.15 12.47 -19.21
N GLY A 226 19.94 13.74 -18.87
CA GLY A 226 19.00 14.62 -19.56
C GLY A 226 19.11 16.05 -19.05
N SER A 227 18.38 16.96 -19.69
CA SER A 227 18.38 18.38 -19.36
C SER A 227 16.98 18.96 -19.43
N VAL A 228 16.68 19.92 -18.55
CA VAL A 228 15.46 20.73 -18.64
C VAL A 228 15.59 21.66 -19.85
N VAL A 229 14.71 21.48 -20.84
CA VAL A 229 14.71 22.24 -22.09
C VAL A 229 13.63 23.32 -22.14
N TYR A 230 12.60 23.20 -21.30
CA TYR A 230 11.55 24.20 -21.13
C TYR A 230 11.03 24.18 -19.70
N ARG A 231 10.57 25.33 -19.20
CA ARG A 231 10.00 25.47 -17.86
C ARG A 231 8.93 26.56 -17.87
N ASN A 232 7.82 26.31 -17.19
CA ASN A 232 6.82 27.33 -16.85
C ASN A 232 6.38 27.19 -15.39
N GLU A 233 5.26 27.80 -15.00
CA GLU A 233 4.76 27.76 -13.63
C GLU A 233 4.38 26.35 -13.13
N ILE A 234 3.93 25.42 -13.99
CA ILE A 234 3.42 24.11 -13.57
C ILE A 234 4.33 22.94 -13.91
N LEU A 235 5.32 23.12 -14.79
CA LEU A 235 6.20 22.03 -15.19
C LEU A 235 7.61 22.45 -15.59
N GLU A 236 8.46 21.44 -15.58
CA GLU A 236 9.71 21.37 -16.33
C GLU A 236 9.58 20.28 -17.39
N LEU A 237 10.01 20.57 -18.62
CA LEU A 237 10.12 19.58 -19.69
C LEU A 237 11.57 19.12 -19.76
N ILE A 238 11.78 17.82 -19.56
CA ILE A 238 13.11 17.21 -19.59
C ILE A 238 13.27 16.50 -20.93
N GLN A 239 14.35 16.80 -21.65
CA GLN A 239 14.81 16.00 -22.78
C GLN A 239 15.95 15.10 -22.33
N TYR A 240 15.85 13.80 -22.58
CA TYR A 240 16.90 12.84 -22.24
C TYR A 240 17.98 12.76 -23.32
N ALA A 241 19.23 12.61 -22.89
CA ALA A 241 20.38 12.50 -23.78
C ALA A 241 20.33 11.18 -24.57
N PRO A 242 20.50 11.18 -25.90
CA PRO A 242 20.44 9.96 -26.70
C PRO A 242 21.62 9.03 -26.38
N THR A 243 21.33 7.73 -26.24
CA THR A 243 22.36 6.68 -26.01
C THR A 243 22.66 5.88 -27.28
N THR A 244 22.08 6.25 -28.42
CA THR A 244 22.23 5.60 -29.73
C THR A 244 22.72 6.59 -30.79
N LYS A 245 23.32 6.08 -31.87
CA LYS A 245 23.84 6.93 -32.97
C LYS A 245 22.73 7.53 -33.84
N GLN A 246 21.59 6.85 -33.92
CA GLN A 246 20.42 7.24 -34.70
C GLN A 246 19.19 7.00 -33.85
N VAL A 247 18.20 7.87 -33.99
CA VAL A 247 16.93 7.81 -33.28
C VAL A 247 15.77 7.80 -34.26
N HIS A 248 14.61 7.37 -33.81
CA HIS A 248 13.36 7.52 -34.55
C HIS A 248 13.05 9.00 -34.78
N ALA A 249 12.55 9.33 -35.97
CA ALA A 249 12.19 10.71 -36.33
C ALA A 249 11.08 11.26 -35.42
N THR A 250 9.99 10.51 -35.26
CA THR A 250 8.88 10.91 -34.38
C THR A 250 9.30 10.80 -32.90
N PRO A 251 9.33 11.90 -32.12
CA PRO A 251 9.72 11.87 -30.72
C PRO A 251 8.61 11.27 -29.85
N LEU A 252 8.96 10.97 -28.60
CA LEU A 252 8.04 10.49 -27.58
C LEU A 252 7.98 11.48 -26.42
N LEU A 253 6.77 11.91 -26.05
CA LEU A 253 6.49 12.75 -24.89
C LEU A 253 5.70 11.96 -23.84
N ILE A 254 6.22 11.87 -22.63
CA ILE A 254 5.55 11.18 -21.52
C ILE A 254 5.01 12.21 -20.51
N PHE A 255 3.73 12.06 -20.20
CA PHE A 255 3.03 12.74 -19.11
C PHE A 255 2.86 11.75 -17.93
N PRO A 256 3.73 11.83 -16.90
CA PRO A 256 3.60 11.04 -15.68
C PRO A 256 2.48 11.59 -14.78
N PRO A 257 1.97 10.83 -13.80
CA PRO A 257 1.03 11.37 -12.83
C PRO A 257 1.67 12.44 -11.95
N TRP A 258 0.88 13.42 -11.49
CA TRP A 258 1.30 14.43 -10.50
C TRP A 258 0.93 14.08 -9.05
N ILE A 259 0.20 12.97 -8.82
CA ILE A 259 -0.06 12.43 -7.46
C ILE A 259 1.25 12.01 -6.80
N ASN A 260 2.16 11.43 -7.59
CA ASN A 260 3.54 11.09 -7.21
C ASN A 260 4.51 11.76 -8.19
N LYS A 261 5.82 11.52 -8.04
CA LYS A 261 6.84 12.14 -8.89
C LYS A 261 7.17 11.26 -10.11
N PHE A 262 7.61 11.91 -11.20
CA PHE A 262 7.85 11.27 -12.50
C PHE A 262 8.86 10.11 -12.45
N TYR A 263 9.82 10.14 -11.51
CA TYR A 263 10.92 9.18 -11.45
C TYR A 263 10.49 7.75 -11.09
N ILE A 264 9.20 7.48 -10.86
CA ILE A 264 8.67 6.11 -10.89
C ILE A 264 8.96 5.41 -12.24
N LEU A 265 9.07 6.19 -13.32
CA LEU A 265 9.45 5.73 -14.66
C LEU A 265 10.97 5.69 -14.88
N ASP A 266 11.76 6.20 -13.93
CA ASP A 266 13.22 6.25 -13.97
C ASP A 266 13.79 5.93 -12.58
N LEU A 267 13.58 4.72 -12.08
CA LEU A 267 14.11 4.31 -10.78
C LEU A 267 15.61 4.01 -10.87
N LYS A 268 16.03 2.75 -10.72
CA LYS A 268 17.43 2.35 -10.91
C LYS A 268 17.67 2.04 -12.40
N PRO A 269 18.91 2.09 -12.89
CA PRO A 269 19.20 1.79 -14.30
C PRO A 269 18.62 0.46 -14.80
N LYS A 270 18.55 -0.56 -13.93
CA LYS A 270 18.02 -1.90 -14.26
C LYS A 270 16.49 -1.98 -14.40
N ASN A 271 15.77 -0.98 -13.90
CA ASN A 271 14.30 -0.94 -13.93
C ASN A 271 13.78 0.46 -14.31
N SER A 272 14.58 1.21 -15.07
CA SER A 272 14.20 2.51 -15.63
C SER A 272 13.58 2.29 -17.01
N LEU A 273 12.30 2.66 -17.13
CA LEU A 273 11.60 2.67 -18.41
C LEU A 273 12.18 3.78 -19.30
N ILE A 274 12.45 4.95 -18.73
CA ILE A 274 13.02 6.10 -19.43
C ILE A 274 14.37 5.73 -20.06
N LYS A 275 15.28 5.12 -19.30
CA LYS A 275 16.56 4.62 -19.83
C LYS A 275 16.34 3.61 -20.95
N TRP A 276 15.45 2.65 -20.73
CA TRP A 276 15.18 1.62 -21.73
C TRP A 276 14.66 2.22 -23.05
N ILE A 277 13.74 3.19 -23.00
CA ILE A 277 13.19 3.88 -24.17
C ILE A 277 14.29 4.62 -24.94
N VAL A 278 15.15 5.36 -24.24
CA VAL A 278 16.27 6.07 -24.85
C VAL A 278 17.24 5.09 -25.52
N ASP A 279 17.52 3.95 -24.86
CA ASP A 279 18.34 2.87 -25.41
C ASP A 279 17.69 2.18 -26.62
N GLN A 280 16.36 2.24 -26.79
CA GLN A 280 15.67 1.79 -28.00
C GLN A 280 15.77 2.79 -29.16
N GLY A 281 16.36 3.98 -28.95
CA GLY A 281 16.53 4.99 -30.00
C GLY A 281 15.35 5.93 -30.15
N TYR A 282 14.60 6.24 -29.10
CA TYR A 282 13.62 7.33 -29.14
C TYR A 282 14.23 8.64 -28.63
N THR A 283 13.95 9.76 -29.31
CA THR A 283 14.08 11.09 -28.71
C THR A 283 12.98 11.25 -27.67
N LEU A 284 13.36 11.22 -26.39
CA LEU A 284 12.42 11.15 -25.28
C LEU A 284 12.34 12.47 -24.52
N PHE A 285 11.11 12.92 -24.31
CA PHE A 285 10.76 14.03 -23.43
C PHE A 285 9.83 13.55 -22.30
N VAL A 286 10.02 14.09 -21.10
CA VAL A 286 9.16 13.78 -19.94
C VAL A 286 8.79 15.07 -19.24
N VAL A 287 7.51 15.20 -18.90
CA VAL A 287 7.02 16.30 -18.08
C VAL A 287 7.31 16.01 -16.60
N SER A 288 8.01 16.92 -15.94
CA SER A 288 8.21 16.93 -14.48
C SER A 288 7.31 18.01 -13.89
N TRP A 289 6.20 17.58 -13.27
CA TRP A 289 5.22 18.48 -12.68
C TRP A 289 5.77 19.19 -11.44
N LYS A 290 5.38 20.46 -11.26
CA LYS A 290 5.62 21.22 -10.06
C LYS A 290 4.89 20.58 -8.88
N ASN A 291 5.57 20.47 -7.73
CA ASN A 291 4.90 20.14 -6.48
C ASN A 291 4.20 21.42 -5.95
N PRO A 292 2.85 21.47 -5.91
CA PRO A 292 2.13 22.70 -5.61
C PRO A 292 2.28 23.12 -4.14
N ASP A 293 2.32 24.43 -3.91
CA ASP A 293 2.12 25.03 -2.60
C ASP A 293 0.78 25.78 -2.55
N ALA A 294 0.52 26.54 -1.48
CA ALA A 294 -0.73 27.27 -1.30
C ALA A 294 -1.05 28.28 -2.43
N THR A 295 -0.05 28.71 -3.21
CA THR A 295 -0.26 29.63 -4.35
C THR A 295 -0.93 28.97 -5.55
N TYR A 296 -0.97 27.63 -5.60
CA TYR A 296 -1.60 26.86 -6.67
C TYR A 296 -3.06 26.49 -6.38
N ARG A 297 -3.65 27.03 -5.30
CA ARG A 297 -5.02 26.71 -4.84
C ARG A 297 -6.11 26.86 -5.91
N ASP A 298 -5.90 27.75 -6.88
CA ASP A 298 -6.88 28.09 -7.91
C ASP A 298 -6.54 27.41 -9.27
N PHE A 299 -5.51 26.56 -9.33
CA PHE A 299 -5.18 25.80 -10.54
C PHE A 299 -6.17 24.64 -10.70
N GLY A 300 -6.81 24.59 -11.87
CA GLY A 300 -7.76 23.53 -12.22
C GLY A 300 -7.25 22.62 -13.33
N MET A 301 -8.07 21.64 -13.71
CA MET A 301 -7.76 20.72 -14.81
C MET A 301 -7.47 21.46 -16.13
N GLY A 302 -8.16 22.58 -16.39
CA GLY A 302 -7.93 23.42 -17.56
C GLY A 302 -6.51 23.99 -17.63
N ASP A 303 -5.93 24.40 -16.50
CA ASP A 303 -4.55 24.89 -16.45
C ASP A 303 -3.56 23.78 -16.80
N TYR A 304 -3.78 22.56 -16.32
CA TYR A 304 -2.96 21.40 -16.69
C TYR A 304 -3.05 21.11 -18.18
N VAL A 305 -4.25 21.19 -18.79
CA VAL A 305 -4.42 20.98 -20.23
C VAL A 305 -3.69 22.04 -21.05
N GLU A 306 -3.96 23.32 -20.80
CA GLU A 306 -3.42 24.43 -21.62
C GLU A 306 -1.93 24.66 -21.34
N LYS A 307 -1.54 24.85 -20.08
CA LYS A 307 -0.16 25.18 -19.69
C LYS A 307 0.72 23.94 -19.54
N GLY A 308 0.12 22.76 -19.52
CA GLY A 308 0.83 21.50 -19.33
C GLY A 308 0.95 20.71 -20.61
N TYR A 309 -0.16 20.11 -21.04
CA TYR A 309 -0.17 19.21 -22.19
C TYR A 309 0.09 19.96 -23.49
N LEU A 310 -0.72 20.97 -23.81
CA LEU A 310 -0.61 21.69 -25.08
C LEU A 310 0.73 22.44 -25.18
N ALA A 311 1.14 23.13 -24.11
CA ALA A 311 2.45 23.79 -24.06
C ALA A 311 3.62 22.80 -24.25
N ALA A 312 3.61 21.65 -23.58
CA ALA A 312 4.68 20.66 -23.74
C ALA A 312 4.70 20.05 -25.16
N ILE A 313 3.54 19.77 -25.76
CA ILE A 313 3.42 19.28 -27.14
C ILE A 313 4.03 20.29 -28.12
N GLU A 314 3.67 21.57 -27.98
CA GLU A 314 4.21 22.65 -28.82
C GLU A 314 5.73 22.74 -28.69
N GLN A 315 6.26 22.72 -27.46
CA GLN A 315 7.70 22.81 -27.21
C GLN A 315 8.47 21.61 -27.77
N VAL A 316 7.93 20.39 -27.67
CA VAL A 316 8.57 19.22 -28.29
C VAL A 316 8.61 19.35 -29.81
N LYS A 317 7.53 19.83 -30.44
CA LYS A 317 7.50 20.06 -31.89
C LYS A 317 8.48 21.14 -32.31
N GLU A 318 8.57 22.25 -31.57
CA GLU A 318 9.51 23.33 -31.83
C GLU A 318 10.97 22.85 -31.75
N ILE A 319 11.31 22.08 -30.71
CA ILE A 319 12.67 21.55 -30.49
C ILE A 319 13.06 20.53 -31.57
N THR A 320 12.13 19.66 -31.96
CA THR A 320 12.43 18.54 -32.88
C THR A 320 12.23 18.87 -34.35
N GLY A 321 11.43 19.89 -34.66
CA GLY A 321 10.99 20.22 -36.01
C GLY A 321 9.96 19.25 -36.59
N GLU A 322 9.45 18.30 -35.79
CA GLU A 322 8.49 17.30 -36.24
C GLU A 322 7.05 17.83 -36.15
N GLU A 323 6.25 17.57 -37.19
CA GLU A 323 4.85 18.03 -37.22
C GLU A 323 3.95 17.26 -36.25
N LYS A 324 4.26 15.97 -36.03
CA LYS A 324 3.51 15.06 -35.17
C LYS A 324 4.42 14.33 -34.19
N ILE A 325 3.94 14.08 -32.98
CA ILE A 325 4.68 13.39 -31.92
C ILE A 325 3.89 12.18 -31.38
N ASN A 326 4.56 11.26 -30.70
CA ASN A 326 3.89 10.22 -29.91
C ASN A 326 3.74 10.69 -28.46
N THR A 327 2.62 10.34 -27.82
CA THR A 327 2.38 10.68 -26.40
C THR A 327 2.09 9.44 -25.56
N VAL A 328 2.48 9.51 -24.30
CA VAL A 328 2.13 8.54 -23.26
C VAL A 328 1.53 9.30 -22.09
N GLY A 329 0.38 8.84 -21.58
CA GLY A 329 -0.19 9.31 -20.33
C GLY A 329 -0.24 8.17 -19.31
N TYR A 330 0.22 8.42 -18.09
CA TYR A 330 0.25 7.42 -17.01
C TYR A 330 -0.67 7.80 -15.84
N CYS A 331 -1.55 6.88 -15.44
CA CYS A 331 -2.49 7.08 -14.34
C CYS A 331 -3.36 8.32 -14.61
N ILE A 332 -3.49 9.27 -13.66
CA ILE A 332 -4.30 10.49 -13.80
C ILE A 332 -3.86 11.35 -15.00
N ALA A 333 -2.58 11.31 -15.37
CA ALA A 333 -2.09 12.03 -16.53
C ALA A 333 -2.58 11.41 -17.85
N GLY A 334 -2.87 10.11 -17.87
CA GLY A 334 -3.57 9.51 -19.00
C GLY A 334 -5.03 9.94 -19.06
N THR A 335 -5.70 10.11 -17.92
CA THR A 335 -7.09 10.62 -17.89
C THR A 335 -7.13 12.00 -18.51
N THR A 336 -6.23 12.90 -18.10
CA THR A 336 -6.14 14.25 -18.68
C THR A 336 -5.67 14.24 -20.12
N LEU A 337 -4.72 13.37 -20.50
CA LEU A 337 -4.33 13.21 -21.91
C LEU A 337 -5.55 12.87 -22.78
N SER A 338 -6.45 11.99 -22.31
CA SER A 338 -7.66 11.65 -23.08
C SER A 338 -8.58 12.86 -23.29
N LEU A 339 -8.75 13.72 -22.28
CA LEU A 339 -9.48 14.98 -22.38
C LEU A 339 -8.78 15.96 -23.32
N THR A 340 -7.46 16.08 -23.24
CA THR A 340 -6.67 16.93 -24.14
C THR A 340 -6.80 16.48 -25.59
N LEU A 341 -6.74 15.17 -25.87
CA LEU A 341 -6.89 14.65 -27.24
C LEU A 341 -8.29 14.95 -27.80
N ALA A 342 -9.34 14.83 -26.98
CA ALA A 342 -10.69 15.22 -27.41
C ALA A 342 -10.81 16.71 -27.73
N LEU A 343 -10.15 17.58 -26.94
CA LEU A 343 -10.07 19.02 -27.20
C LEU A 343 -9.27 19.33 -28.47
N MET A 344 -8.15 18.64 -28.69
CA MET A 344 -7.32 18.79 -29.89
C MET A 344 -8.11 18.41 -31.16
N GLU A 345 -8.83 17.28 -31.13
CA GLU A 345 -9.71 16.87 -32.22
C GLU A 345 -10.77 17.94 -32.52
N GLN A 346 -11.43 18.48 -31.48
CA GLN A 346 -12.40 19.55 -31.64
C GLN A 346 -11.79 20.82 -32.28
N ARG A 347 -10.52 21.10 -32.00
CA ARG A 347 -9.75 22.24 -32.56
C ARG A 347 -9.14 21.94 -33.93
N GLY A 348 -9.23 20.71 -34.43
CA GLY A 348 -8.57 20.27 -35.67
C GLY A 348 -7.04 20.18 -35.56
N ASP A 349 -6.52 19.97 -34.35
CA ASP A 349 -5.08 19.84 -34.10
C ASP A 349 -4.63 18.37 -34.26
N GLU A 350 -3.90 18.09 -35.35
CA GLU A 350 -3.38 16.76 -35.67
C GLU A 350 -1.96 16.48 -35.14
N SER A 351 -1.49 17.23 -34.13
CA SER A 351 -0.11 17.12 -33.61
C SER A 351 0.24 15.75 -33.00
N ILE A 352 -0.74 14.89 -32.69
CA ILE A 352 -0.50 13.59 -32.07
C ILE A 352 -0.60 12.48 -33.12
N LYS A 353 0.51 11.75 -33.34
CA LYS A 353 0.58 10.59 -34.22
C LYS A 353 0.03 9.32 -33.57
N SER A 354 0.33 9.13 -32.29
CA SER A 354 -0.21 8.04 -31.48
C SER A 354 -0.22 8.43 -30.00
N ALA A 355 -1.19 7.89 -29.27
CA ALA A 355 -1.31 8.06 -27.82
C ALA A 355 -1.36 6.68 -27.15
N THR A 356 -0.62 6.53 -26.05
CA THR A 356 -0.56 5.31 -25.24
C THR A 356 -0.97 5.62 -23.80
N PHE A 357 -1.80 4.76 -23.20
CA PHE A 357 -2.31 4.94 -21.84
C PHE A 357 -1.82 3.84 -20.91
N PHE A 358 -1.10 4.21 -19.85
CA PHE A 358 -0.62 3.29 -18.84
C PHE A 358 -1.52 3.37 -17.61
N THR A 359 -2.18 2.25 -17.27
CA THR A 359 -3.02 2.10 -16.05
C THR A 359 -3.93 3.31 -15.82
N THR A 360 -4.67 3.71 -16.86
CA THR A 360 -5.46 4.92 -16.89
C THR A 360 -6.94 4.58 -16.90
N LEU A 361 -7.70 5.21 -16.01
CA LEU A 361 -9.15 5.20 -16.06
C LEU A 361 -9.64 6.34 -16.96
N THR A 362 -10.52 6.00 -17.90
CA THR A 362 -11.30 6.95 -18.72
C THR A 362 -12.79 6.81 -18.43
N ASP A 363 -13.20 5.60 -18.02
CA ASP A 363 -14.48 5.32 -17.37
C ASP A 363 -14.25 5.20 -15.85
N PHE A 364 -15.06 5.92 -15.07
CA PHE A 364 -15.02 5.97 -13.61
C PHE A 364 -16.28 5.38 -12.97
N GLU A 365 -17.09 4.59 -13.71
CA GLU A 365 -18.26 3.89 -13.16
C GLU A 365 -17.85 2.90 -12.05
N ASP A 366 -16.73 2.19 -12.21
CA ASP A 366 -16.11 1.38 -11.16
C ASP A 366 -14.70 1.88 -10.82
N GLN A 367 -14.58 2.51 -9.65
CA GLN A 367 -13.35 3.14 -9.16
C GLN A 367 -12.48 2.17 -8.35
N GLY A 368 -12.91 0.91 -8.22
CA GLY A 368 -12.27 -0.07 -7.36
C GLY A 368 -12.28 0.34 -5.89
N GLU A 369 -11.30 -0.16 -5.13
CA GLU A 369 -11.23 0.06 -3.68
C GLU A 369 -11.00 1.52 -3.29
N VAL A 370 -10.44 2.36 -4.16
CA VAL A 370 -10.24 3.79 -3.86
C VAL A 370 -11.57 4.51 -3.61
N GLY A 371 -12.66 4.04 -4.24
CA GLY A 371 -14.00 4.62 -4.09
C GLY A 371 -14.50 4.66 -2.64
N VAL A 372 -14.00 3.79 -1.75
CA VAL A 372 -14.40 3.79 -0.33
C VAL A 372 -13.98 5.04 0.45
N PHE A 373 -12.99 5.78 -0.10
CA PHE A 373 -12.42 7.00 0.47
C PHE A 373 -12.92 8.28 -0.20
N LEU A 374 -13.72 8.18 -1.27
CA LEU A 374 -14.17 9.33 -2.06
C LEU A 374 -15.53 9.90 -1.60
N SER A 375 -16.05 9.42 -0.47
CA SER A 375 -17.26 9.97 0.15
C SER A 375 -16.95 11.25 0.92
N ASN A 376 -17.93 12.16 0.95
CA ASN A 376 -17.82 13.48 1.58
C ASN A 376 -17.46 13.46 3.08
N ASP A 377 -17.57 12.31 3.75
CA ASP A 377 -17.18 12.18 5.16
C ASP A 377 -15.67 12.00 5.38
N PHE A 378 -14.90 11.94 4.29
CA PHE A 378 -13.46 12.18 4.28
C PHE A 378 -13.22 13.58 3.71
N VAL A 379 -12.55 14.45 4.49
CA VAL A 379 -12.09 15.81 4.13
C VAL A 379 -13.06 16.98 4.40
N ASP A 380 -14.37 16.77 4.56
CA ASP A 380 -15.29 17.86 4.98
C ASP A 380 -15.25 18.21 6.49
#